data_AF-A0AAV1CIP3-F1
#
_entry.id   AF-A0AAV1CIP3-F1
#
_cell.length_a   1.000
_cell.length_b   1.000
_cell.length_c   1.000
_cell.angle_alpha   90.00
_cell.angle_beta   90.00
_cell.angle_gamma   90.00
#
_symmetry.space_group_name_H-M   'P 1'
#
loop_
_entity.id
_entity.type
_entity.pdbx_description
1 polymer ?
#
loop_
_entity_poly.entity_id
_entity_poly.type
_entity_poly.pdbx_seq_one_letter_code
_entity_poly.pdbx_strand_id
1 'polypeptide(L)'
;MARISVTVLLLFSMMLICQLQVKAGASTQQFFKHDSKVLQKSIVERVNSDATAGWKADMSPRFLNYTVGQFKHLLGLKPTPKSILESTPVITHPPHLKLPTHFDARTAWPQCATIGRILGQS
;
A
#
# COMPACT_ATOMS: atom_id res chain seq x y z
N MET A 1 49.41 44.18 1.17
CA MET A 1 49.27 42.73 0.87
C MET A 1 48.56 41.93 1.97
N ALA A 2 48.80 42.18 3.27
CA ALA A 2 48.15 41.43 4.35
C ALA A 2 46.61 41.61 4.44
N ARG A 3 46.08 42.81 4.18
CA ARG A 3 44.64 43.11 4.29
C ARG A 3 43.77 42.37 3.28
N ILE A 4 44.25 42.20 2.04
CA ILE A 4 43.54 41.50 0.96
C ILE A 4 43.45 39.99 1.27
N SER A 5 44.49 39.43 1.91
CA SER A 5 44.53 38.02 2.29
C SER A 5 43.45 37.68 3.34
N VAL A 6 43.23 38.58 4.32
CA VAL A 6 42.23 38.38 5.38
C VAL A 6 40.80 38.46 4.82
N THR A 7 40.51 39.41 3.93
CA THR A 7 39.19 39.50 3.29
C THR A 7 38.91 38.30 2.38
N VAL A 8 39.90 37.81 1.65
CA VAL A 8 39.75 36.61 0.82
C VAL A 8 39.50 35.37 1.67
N LEU A 9 40.20 35.21 2.81
CA LEU A 9 39.94 34.11 3.75
C LEU A 9 38.54 34.16 4.36
N LEU A 10 38.05 35.35 4.72
CA LEU A 10 36.72 35.55 5.28
C LEU A 10 35.62 35.22 4.26
N LEU A 11 35.81 35.62 2.99
CA LEU A 11 34.88 35.30 1.90
C LEU A 11 34.87 33.81 1.58
N PHE A 12 36.03 33.15 1.60
CA PHE A 12 36.12 31.69 1.41
C PHE A 12 35.45 30.92 2.56
N SER A 13 35.63 31.38 3.79
CA SER A 13 34.96 30.81 4.98
C SER A 13 33.44 30.95 4.89
N MET A 14 32.93 32.11 4.49
CA MET A 14 31.50 32.33 4.29
C MET A 14 30.92 31.48 3.16
N MET A 15 31.64 31.31 2.06
CA MET A 15 31.28 30.38 0.99
C MET A 15 31.21 28.94 1.49
N LEU A 16 32.19 28.48 2.29
CA LEU A 16 32.23 27.12 2.83
C LEU A 16 31.06 26.86 3.81
N ILE A 17 30.72 27.84 4.64
CA ILE A 17 29.57 27.77 5.56
C ILE A 17 28.24 27.74 4.79
N CYS A 18 28.13 28.46 3.67
CA CYS A 18 26.95 28.43 2.79
C CYS A 18 26.73 27.05 2.12
N GLN A 19 27.80 26.35 1.73
CA GLN A 19 27.68 25.02 1.10
C GLN A 19 27.37 23.90 2.10
N LEU A 20 27.62 24.11 3.40
CA LEU A 20 27.35 23.13 4.47
C LEU A 20 25.94 23.25 5.09
N GLN A 21 25.08 24.10 4.55
CA GLN A 21 23.66 24.12 4.88
C GLN A 21 22.98 22.89 4.27
N VAL A 22 23.14 21.73 4.91
CA VAL A 22 22.26 20.59 4.73
C VAL A 22 20.87 21.07 5.14
N LYS A 23 20.07 21.50 4.17
CA LYS A 23 18.63 21.50 4.35
C LYS A 23 18.26 20.04 4.54
N ALA A 24 18.15 19.61 5.79
CA ALA A 24 17.19 18.58 6.11
C ALA A 24 15.87 19.12 5.56
N GLY A 25 15.53 18.72 4.33
CA GLY A 25 14.17 18.88 3.85
C GLY A 25 13.35 18.32 4.99
N ALA A 26 12.49 19.16 5.59
CA ALA A 26 11.60 18.69 6.62
C ALA A 26 10.95 17.46 6.03
N SER A 27 11.38 16.27 6.46
CA SER A 27 10.56 15.12 6.30
C SER A 27 9.37 15.58 7.11
N THR A 28 8.29 15.92 6.40
CA THR A 28 7.00 15.77 7.01
C THR A 28 7.06 14.30 7.38
N GLN A 29 7.48 14.01 8.62
CA GLN A 29 6.99 12.86 9.29
C GLN A 29 5.49 13.08 9.11
N GLN A 30 4.92 12.46 8.06
CA GLN A 30 3.59 11.92 8.15
C GLN A 30 3.69 11.19 9.47
N PHE A 31 3.29 11.87 10.54
CA PHE A 31 3.21 11.31 11.87
C PHE A 31 2.13 10.29 11.65
N PHE A 32 2.60 9.11 11.22
CA PHE A 32 1.77 8.22 10.44
C PHE A 32 0.63 7.94 11.41
N LYS A 33 -0.62 8.03 10.93
CA LYS A 33 -1.77 7.49 11.66
C LYS A 33 -1.64 5.97 11.89
N HIS A 34 -0.43 5.43 11.85
CA HIS A 34 0.00 4.07 12.08
C HIS A 34 -0.60 3.51 13.35
N ASP A 35 -0.68 4.31 14.42
CA ASP A 35 -1.23 3.89 15.71
C ASP A 35 -2.72 4.19 15.87
N SER A 36 -3.31 4.96 14.94
CA SER A 36 -4.75 5.17 14.92
C SER A 36 -5.48 3.88 14.62
N LYS A 37 -6.67 3.71 15.21
CA LYS A 37 -7.54 2.57 14.89
C LYS A 37 -7.94 2.60 13.42
N VAL A 38 -7.87 1.44 12.77
CA VAL A 38 -8.23 1.30 11.36
C VAL A 38 -9.74 1.39 11.15
N LEU A 39 -10.53 0.80 12.05
CA LEU A 39 -11.99 0.85 11.99
C LEU A 39 -12.50 2.13 12.66
N GLN A 40 -13.37 2.85 11.95
CA GLN A 40 -14.03 4.07 12.42
C GLN A 40 -15.50 4.03 12.02
N LYS A 41 -16.40 4.30 12.97
CA LYS A 41 -17.86 4.28 12.73
C LYS A 41 -18.27 5.25 11.62
N SER A 42 -17.66 6.43 11.57
CA SER A 42 -17.92 7.43 10.54
C SER A 42 -17.63 6.94 9.12
N ILE A 43 -16.61 6.08 8.94
CA ILE A 43 -16.31 5.47 7.63
C ILE A 43 -17.41 4.46 7.26
N VAL A 44 -17.82 3.62 8.21
CA VAL A 44 -18.91 2.64 7.99
C VAL A 44 -20.20 3.35 7.61
N GLU A 45 -20.58 4.40 8.35
CA GLU A 45 -21.76 5.22 8.08
C GLU A 45 -21.66 5.90 6.71
N ARG A 46 -20.50 6.48 6.38
CA ARG A 46 -20.29 7.14 5.09
C ARG A 46 -20.44 6.16 3.92
N VAL A 47 -19.85 4.97 4.01
CA VAL A 47 -20.00 3.95 2.98
C VAL A 47 -21.47 3.53 2.87
N ASN A 48 -22.11 3.22 4.00
CA ASN A 48 -23.49 2.71 4.01
C ASN A 48 -24.53 3.79 3.67
N SER A 49 -24.16 5.07 3.67
CA SER A 49 -25.04 6.16 3.20
C SER A 49 -25.20 6.20 1.68
N ASP A 50 -24.31 5.53 0.94
CA ASP A 50 -24.42 5.39 -0.50
C ASP A 50 -25.40 4.25 -0.84
N ALA A 51 -26.60 4.64 -1.28
CA ALA A 51 -27.64 3.69 -1.70
C ALA A 51 -27.29 2.88 -2.95
N THR A 52 -26.24 3.28 -3.69
CA THR A 52 -25.77 2.58 -4.89
C THR A 52 -24.70 1.53 -4.59
N ALA A 53 -24.20 1.47 -3.36
CA ALA A 53 -23.21 0.49 -2.96
C ALA A 53 -23.77 -0.93 -3.03
N GLY A 54 -23.17 -1.79 -3.85
CA GLY A 54 -23.51 -3.22 -3.93
C GLY A 54 -23.04 -4.07 -2.73
N TRP A 55 -22.58 -3.42 -1.66
CA TRP A 55 -22.03 -4.05 -0.46
C TRP A 55 -22.29 -3.19 0.77
N LYS A 56 -22.20 -3.80 1.96
CA LYS A 56 -22.43 -3.13 3.25
C LYS A 56 -21.16 -3.17 4.09
N ALA A 57 -20.73 -2.02 4.58
CA ALA A 57 -19.65 -1.90 5.56
C ALA A 57 -20.13 -2.26 6.96
N ASP A 58 -19.22 -2.81 7.78
CA ASP A 58 -19.46 -3.13 9.18
C ASP A 58 -18.20 -2.95 10.03
N MET A 59 -18.39 -2.82 11.35
CA MET A 59 -17.33 -2.83 12.35
C MET A 59 -16.84 -4.26 12.62
N SER A 60 -16.13 -4.84 11.64
CA SER A 60 -15.67 -6.23 11.68
C SER A 60 -14.94 -6.58 12.99
N PRO A 61 -15.38 -7.61 13.74
CA PRO A 61 -14.75 -8.04 14.99
C PRO A 61 -13.25 -8.33 14.87
N ARG A 62 -12.83 -8.87 13.71
CA ARG A 62 -11.43 -9.20 13.40
C ARG A 62 -10.50 -7.98 13.53
N PHE A 63 -10.99 -6.79 13.21
CA PHE A 63 -10.16 -5.58 13.11
C PHE A 63 -10.47 -4.53 14.19
N LEU A 64 -11.32 -4.83 15.17
CA LEU A 64 -11.74 -3.85 16.20
C LEU A 64 -10.56 -3.18 16.90
N ASN A 65 -9.49 -3.93 17.15
CA ASN A 65 -8.31 -3.43 17.86
C ASN A 65 -7.13 -3.09 16.97
N TYR A 66 -7.25 -3.27 15.66
CA TYR A 66 -6.16 -3.05 14.72
C TYR A 66 -5.86 -1.56 14.59
N THR A 67 -4.57 -1.24 14.64
CA THR A 67 -4.08 0.04 14.18
C THR A 67 -3.92 0.04 12.66
N VAL A 68 -3.83 1.22 12.03
CA VAL A 68 -3.59 1.32 10.58
C VAL A 68 -2.32 0.57 10.17
N GLY A 69 -1.27 0.63 10.98
CA GLY A 69 -0.03 -0.07 10.67
C GLY A 69 -0.10 -1.58 10.84
N GLN A 70 -0.79 -2.06 11.89
CA GLN A 70 -1.10 -3.49 12.02
C GLN A 70 -1.90 -3.99 10.82
N PHE A 71 -2.86 -3.19 10.32
CA PHE A 71 -3.63 -3.53 9.13
C PHE A 71 -2.77 -3.55 7.86
N LYS A 72 -1.81 -2.63 7.71
CA LYS A 72 -0.89 -2.61 6.56
C LYS A 72 -0.05 -3.88 6.45
N HIS A 73 0.29 -4.55 7.55
CA HIS A 73 1.01 -5.83 7.50
C HIS A 73 0.21 -6.95 6.81
N LEU A 74 -1.12 -6.86 6.77
CA LEU A 74 -1.97 -7.79 6.01
C LEU A 74 -1.91 -7.52 4.49
N LEU A 75 -1.46 -6.34 4.08
CA LEU A 75 -1.41 -5.89 2.68
C LEU A 75 -0.01 -6.14 2.07
N GLY A 76 0.52 -7.36 2.25
CA GLY A 76 1.91 -7.70 1.96
C GLY A 76 2.27 -7.95 0.49
N LEU A 77 1.36 -7.70 -0.46
CA LEU A 77 1.61 -7.94 -1.88
C LEU A 77 2.61 -6.90 -2.44
N LYS A 78 3.73 -7.37 -2.97
CA LYS A 78 4.68 -6.55 -3.73
C LYS A 78 4.35 -6.64 -5.23
N PRO A 79 4.64 -5.60 -6.03
CA PRO A 79 4.49 -5.68 -7.48
C PRO A 79 5.23 -6.88 -8.06
N THR A 80 4.59 -7.60 -8.99
CA THR A 80 5.21 -8.73 -9.67
C THR A 80 6.40 -8.24 -10.51
N PRO A 81 7.60 -8.82 -10.36
CA PRO A 81 8.76 -8.48 -11.17
C PRO A 81 8.49 -8.66 -12.67
N LYS A 82 8.98 -7.72 -13.48
CA LYS A 82 8.79 -7.73 -14.95
C LYS A 82 9.30 -9.02 -15.61
N SER A 83 10.44 -9.53 -15.17
CA SER A 83 11.02 -10.78 -15.68
C SER A 83 10.12 -12.00 -15.48
N ILE A 84 9.32 -12.02 -14.41
CA ILE A 84 8.33 -13.09 -14.17
C ILE A 84 7.15 -12.92 -15.12
N LEU A 85 6.68 -11.69 -15.31
CA LEU A 85 5.58 -11.41 -16.25
C LEU A 85 5.96 -11.82 -17.69
N GLU A 86 7.18 -11.47 -18.13
CA GLU A 86 7.66 -11.79 -19.48
C GLU A 86 7.93 -13.28 -19.70
N SER A 87 8.29 -14.02 -18.65
CA SER A 87 8.54 -15.46 -18.74
C SER A 87 7.28 -16.33 -18.52
N THR A 88 6.16 -15.74 -18.09
CA THR A 88 4.91 -16.47 -17.87
C THR A 88 4.18 -16.72 -19.21
N PRO A 89 3.92 -17.97 -19.60
CA PRO A 89 3.18 -18.27 -20.83
C PRO A 89 1.75 -17.71 -20.78
N VAL A 90 1.33 -17.05 -21.87
CA VAL A 90 -0.05 -16.57 -22.03
C VAL A 90 -0.81 -17.58 -22.88
N ILE A 91 -1.90 -18.13 -22.34
CA ILE A 91 -2.81 -19.02 -23.05
C ILE A 91 -4.05 -18.23 -23.45
N THR A 92 -4.37 -18.24 -24.74
CA THR A 92 -5.53 -17.53 -25.30
C THR A 92 -6.57 -18.55 -25.79
N HIS A 93 -7.85 -18.27 -25.52
CA HIS A 93 -8.97 -19.09 -25.97
C HIS A 93 -9.79 -18.36 -27.06
N PRO A 94 -10.52 -19.09 -27.93
CA PRO A 94 -11.38 -18.48 -28.94
C PRO A 94 -12.46 -17.58 -28.32
N PRO A 95 -12.80 -16.43 -28.95
CA PRO A 95 -13.80 -15.49 -28.43
C PRO A 95 -15.20 -16.10 -28.25
N HIS A 96 -15.53 -17.14 -29.02
CA HIS A 96 -16.84 -17.79 -29.02
C HIS A 96 -16.98 -18.91 -27.99
N LEU A 97 -16.01 -19.06 -27.09
CA LEU A 97 -16.11 -20.00 -25.98
C LEU A 97 -17.31 -19.62 -25.10
N LYS A 98 -18.28 -20.52 -24.99
CA LYS A 98 -19.48 -20.32 -24.16
C LYS A 98 -19.12 -20.48 -22.68
N LEU A 99 -18.95 -19.36 -21.98
CA LEU A 99 -18.74 -19.33 -20.54
C LEU A 99 -20.08 -19.31 -19.79
N PRO A 100 -20.16 -19.93 -18.59
CA PRO A 100 -21.36 -19.87 -17.78
C PRO A 100 -21.55 -18.47 -17.19
N THR A 101 -22.81 -18.10 -16.93
CA THR A 101 -23.14 -16.82 -16.27
C THR A 101 -22.70 -16.77 -14.80
N HIS A 102 -22.60 -17.94 -14.16
CA HIS A 102 -22.10 -18.10 -12.79
C HIS A 102 -21.13 -19.27 -12.74
N PHE A 103 -20.06 -19.12 -11.97
CA PHE A 103 -19.06 -20.16 -11.78
C PHE A 103 -18.57 -20.18 -10.34
N ASP A 104 -18.53 -21.36 -9.75
CA ASP A 104 -17.93 -21.60 -8.44
C ASP A 104 -17.01 -22.82 -8.54
N ALA A 105 -15.72 -22.61 -8.28
CA ALA A 105 -14.72 -23.67 -8.33
C ALA A 105 -15.00 -24.80 -7.34
N ARG A 106 -15.64 -24.50 -6.20
CA ARG A 106 -16.00 -25.51 -5.18
C ARG A 106 -17.06 -26.47 -5.72
N THR A 107 -17.97 -25.98 -6.56
CA THR A 107 -19.01 -26.77 -7.22
C THR A 107 -18.46 -27.52 -8.43
N ALA A 108 -17.53 -26.91 -9.18
CA ALA A 108 -16.93 -27.55 -10.36
C ALA A 108 -15.97 -28.70 -10.01
N TRP A 109 -15.28 -28.62 -8.85
CA TRP A 109 -14.35 -29.64 -8.38
C TRP A 109 -14.62 -30.02 -6.92
N PRO A 110 -15.76 -30.68 -6.63
CA PRO A 110 -16.17 -30.98 -5.26
C PRO A 110 -15.24 -31.95 -4.53
N GLN A 111 -14.50 -32.79 -5.26
CA GLN A 111 -13.50 -33.70 -4.72
C GLN A 111 -12.24 -32.97 -4.19
N CYS A 112 -12.05 -31.70 -4.56
CA CYS A 112 -10.89 -30.91 -4.19
C CYS A 112 -11.18 -30.06 -2.93
N ALA A 113 -11.11 -30.69 -1.76
CA ALA A 113 -11.39 -30.03 -0.47
C ALA A 113 -10.52 -28.78 -0.20
N THR A 114 -9.36 -28.65 -0.84
CA THR A 114 -8.47 -27.50 -0.72
C THR A 114 -9.07 -26.20 -1.27
N ILE A 115 -9.97 -26.27 -2.26
CA ILE A 115 -10.56 -25.09 -2.90
C ILE A 115 -11.46 -24.31 -1.92
N GLY A 116 -12.19 -25.04 -1.06
CA GLY A 116 -13.08 -24.43 -0.07
C GLY A 116 -12.40 -24.00 1.24
N ARG A 117 -11.11 -24.29 1.41
CA ARG A 117 -10.42 -24.10 2.69
C ARG A 117 -9.93 -22.66 2.84
N ILE A 118 -10.43 -21.96 3.87
CA ILE A 118 -9.94 -20.64 4.24
C ILE A 118 -8.72 -20.78 5.15
N LEU A 119 -7.60 -20.15 4.77
CA LEU A 119 -6.36 -20.17 5.53
C LEU A 119 -6.17 -18.86 6.32
N GLY A 120 -5.55 -18.97 7.49
CA GLY A 120 -5.01 -17.83 8.23
C GLY A 120 -3.57 -17.57 7.83
N GLN A 121 -3.22 -16.30 7.61
CA GLN A 121 -1.83 -15.89 7.51
C GLN A 121 -1.22 -15.93 8.91
N SER A 122 -0.25 -16.82 9.12
CA SER A 122 0.60 -16.89 10.32
C SER A 122 1.70 -15.85 10.28
#